data_AF-A0A3C1Z472-F1
#
_entry.id   AF-A0A3C1Z472-F1
#
_cell.length_a   1.000
_cell.length_b   1.000
_cell.length_c   1.000
_cell.angle_alpha   90.00
_cell.angle_beta   90.00
_cell.angle_gamma   90.00
#
_symmetry.space_group_name_H-M   'P 1'
#
loop_
_entity.id
_entity.type
_entity.pdbx_description
1 polymer ?
#
loop_
_entity_poly.entity_id
_entity_poly.type
_entity_poly.pdbx_seq_one_letter_code
_entity_poly.pdbx_strand_id
1 'polypeptide(L)'
;HPISRSAKRHSADEARRGPFRRFQSSDGYPIFVGRNARENDELTFGLARSEDLWLHARGTPGSHVIVRLEKGTEPPLETVRDAATLALLYSDLKKSGKG
;
A
#
# COMPACT_ATOMS: atom_id res chain seq x y z
N HIS A 1 21.35 36.68 -17.97
CA HIS A 1 21.43 35.25 -17.62
C HIS A 1 20.33 34.88 -16.63
N PRO A 2 19.27 34.13 -17.00
CA PRO A 2 18.38 33.53 -16.03
C PRO A 2 18.73 32.05 -15.80
N ILE A 3 19.02 31.73 -14.54
CA ILE A 3 19.31 30.40 -14.02
C ILE A 3 18.03 29.55 -14.05
N SER A 4 18.11 28.42 -14.77
CA SER A 4 17.02 27.47 -14.97
C SER A 4 16.52 26.85 -13.65
N ARG A 5 15.21 26.92 -13.42
CA ARG A 5 14.53 26.06 -12.44
C ARG A 5 14.41 24.65 -13.03
N SER A 6 15.26 23.72 -12.59
CA SER A 6 15.14 22.30 -12.92
C SER A 6 13.90 21.71 -12.22
N ALA A 7 12.77 21.70 -12.91
CA ALA A 7 11.58 20.97 -12.50
C ALA A 7 11.85 19.45 -12.61
N LYS A 8 11.80 18.76 -11.47
CA LYS A 8 11.90 17.30 -11.31
C LYS A 8 10.96 16.57 -12.28
N ARG A 9 11.53 15.78 -13.18
CA ARG A 9 10.83 14.89 -14.12
C ARG A 9 10.29 13.60 -13.45
N HIS A 10 9.63 13.72 -12.29
CA HIS A 10 9.12 12.55 -11.54
C HIS A 10 7.61 12.32 -11.69
N SER A 11 6.87 13.18 -12.40
CA SER A 11 5.41 13.23 -12.27
C SER A 11 4.61 12.31 -13.21
N ALA A 12 5.20 11.81 -14.31
CA ALA A 12 4.43 11.08 -15.34
C ALA A 12 4.28 9.57 -15.07
N ASP A 13 5.25 8.95 -14.40
CA ASP A 13 5.20 7.52 -14.04
C ASP A 13 4.44 7.29 -12.71
N GLU A 14 4.55 8.24 -11.77
CA GLU A 14 3.81 8.23 -10.51
C GLU A 14 2.29 8.42 -10.73
N ALA A 15 1.89 9.25 -11.69
CA ALA A 15 0.49 9.43 -12.06
C ALA A 15 -0.15 8.17 -12.67
N ARG A 16 0.65 7.29 -13.31
CA ARG A 16 0.18 6.02 -13.88
C ARG A 16 0.14 4.87 -12.86
N ARG A 17 0.94 4.92 -11.80
CA ARG A 17 1.00 3.87 -10.77
C ARG A 17 -0.05 4.04 -9.66
N GLY A 18 -0.80 5.14 -9.67
CA GLY A 18 -1.73 5.48 -8.60
C GLY A 18 -1.00 5.87 -7.31
N PRO A 19 -1.69 6.52 -6.36
CA PRO A 19 -1.08 6.96 -5.13
C PRO A 19 -0.54 5.80 -4.29
N PHE A 20 -1.05 4.57 -4.42
CA PHE A 20 -0.68 3.43 -3.57
C PHE A 20 0.06 2.34 -4.35
N ARG A 21 0.82 1.46 -3.66
CA ARG A 21 1.33 0.24 -4.30
C ARG A 21 0.18 -0.74 -4.51
N ARG A 22 0.15 -1.39 -5.67
CA ARG A 22 -0.83 -2.42 -6.02
C ARG A 22 -0.12 -3.74 -6.22
N PHE A 23 -0.61 -4.75 -5.54
CA PHE A 23 -0.21 -6.14 -5.63
C PHE A 23 -1.44 -6.99 -5.96
N GLN A 24 -1.19 -8.22 -6.38
CA GLN A 24 -2.23 -9.20 -6.60
C GLN A 24 -1.89 -10.40 -5.75
N SER A 25 -2.86 -10.87 -4.98
CA SER A 25 -2.77 -12.14 -4.26
C SER A 25 -2.61 -13.31 -5.22
N SER A 26 -2.09 -14.43 -4.72
CA SER A 26 -2.08 -15.72 -5.42
C SER A 26 -3.48 -16.12 -5.92
N ASP A 27 -4.53 -15.76 -5.17
CA ASP A 27 -5.93 -16.03 -5.51
C ASP A 27 -6.52 -14.99 -6.50
N GLY A 28 -5.74 -13.99 -6.92
CA GLY A 28 -6.17 -12.95 -7.86
C GLY A 28 -6.77 -11.69 -7.22
N TYR A 29 -6.91 -11.64 -5.89
CA TYR A 29 -7.45 -10.46 -5.20
C TYR A 29 -6.51 -9.25 -5.26
N PRO A 30 -7.01 -8.02 -5.46
CA PRO A 30 -6.19 -6.82 -5.44
C PRO A 30 -5.78 -6.47 -4.01
N ILE A 31 -4.48 -6.30 -3.78
CA ILE A 31 -3.92 -5.83 -2.52
C ILE A 31 -3.30 -4.44 -2.73
N PHE A 32 -3.62 -3.49 -1.86
CA PHE A 32 -3.13 -2.12 -1.89
C PHE A 32 -2.26 -1.86 -0.66
N VAL A 33 -1.12 -1.18 -0.84
CA VAL A 33 -0.18 -0.88 0.25
C VAL A 33 0.20 0.60 0.20
N GLY A 34 -0.07 1.34 1.27
CA GLY A 34 0.30 2.75 1.39
C GLY A 34 1.80 2.93 1.63
N ARG A 35 2.46 3.89 0.98
CA ARG A 35 3.93 4.07 1.07
C ARG A 35 4.36 5.06 2.15
N ASN A 36 3.42 5.85 2.65
CA ASN A 36 3.62 6.92 3.62
C ASN A 36 2.32 7.17 4.40
N ALA A 37 2.38 7.97 5.47
CA ALA A 37 1.22 8.26 6.32
C ALA A 37 0.03 8.83 5.54
N ARG A 38 0.27 9.82 4.66
CA ARG A 38 -0.80 10.41 3.84
C ARG A 38 -1.50 9.37 2.95
N GLU A 39 -0.71 8.51 2.30
CA GLU A 39 -1.25 7.41 1.49
C GLU A 39 -1.98 6.38 2.34
N ASN A 40 -1.48 6.07 3.54
CA ASN A 40 -2.16 5.17 4.47
C ASN A 40 -3.55 5.71 4.84
N ASP A 41 -3.65 7.01 5.14
CA ASP A 41 -4.92 7.68 5.42
C ASP A 41 -5.84 7.65 4.18
N GLU A 42 -5.37 8.06 2.99
CA GLU A 42 -6.19 8.03 1.77
C GLU A 42 -6.63 6.59 1.40
N LEU A 43 -5.79 5.59 1.65
CA LEU A 43 -6.10 4.19 1.41
C LEU A 43 -7.16 3.68 2.38
N THR A 44 -7.07 4.07 3.66
CA THR A 44 -8.00 3.62 4.73
C THR A 44 -9.33 4.36 4.72
N PHE A 45 -9.32 5.66 4.43
CA PHE A 45 -10.52 6.50 4.48
C PHE A 45 -11.12 6.80 3.11
N GLY A 46 -10.34 6.68 2.03
CA GLY A 46 -10.78 6.99 0.66
C GLY A 46 -11.05 5.75 -0.19
N LEU A 47 -10.17 4.73 -0.14
CA LEU A 47 -10.28 3.54 -0.98
C LEU A 47 -10.99 2.38 -0.29
N ALA A 48 -10.73 2.18 1.00
CA ALA A 48 -11.28 1.09 1.80
C ALA A 48 -12.80 1.12 1.80
N ARG A 49 -13.41 -0.05 1.66
CA ARG A 49 -14.82 -0.31 1.92
C ARG A 49 -14.98 -1.10 3.20
N SER A 50 -16.18 -1.12 3.76
CA SER A 50 -16.48 -1.90 4.97
C SER A 50 -16.28 -3.40 4.79
N GLU A 51 -16.35 -3.90 3.56
CA GLU A 51 -16.09 -5.31 3.23
C GLU A 51 -14.61 -5.62 2.97
N ASP A 52 -13.76 -4.62 2.82
CA ASP A 52 -12.35 -4.84 2.50
C ASP A 52 -11.57 -5.24 3.76
N LEU A 53 -10.56 -6.10 3.59
CA LEU A 53 -9.69 -6.51 4.70
C LEU A 53 -8.57 -5.48 4.88
N TRP A 54 -8.51 -4.86 6.04
CA TRP A 54 -7.43 -3.95 6.42
C TRP A 54 -6.43 -4.62 7.36
N LEU A 55 -5.13 -4.43 7.09
CA LEU A 55 -4.01 -5.05 7.78
C LEU A 55 -2.91 -4.01 8.04
N HIS A 56 -2.27 -4.13 9.20
CA HIS A 56 -1.15 -3.29 9.62
C HIS A 56 -0.21 -4.10 10.53
N ALA A 57 1.09 -3.81 10.48
CA ALA A 57 2.08 -4.46 11.32
C ALA A 57 1.98 -3.98 12.77
N ARG A 58 1.55 -4.87 13.68
CA ARG A 58 1.35 -4.54 15.09
C ARG A 58 2.66 -4.12 15.77
N GLY A 59 2.65 -2.95 16.40
CA GLY A 59 3.75 -2.47 17.24
C GLY A 59 4.85 -1.68 16.51
N THR A 60 4.68 -1.39 15.22
CA THR A 60 5.66 -0.56 14.47
C THR A 60 4.95 0.45 13.58
N PRO A 61 5.58 1.61 13.29
CA PRO A 61 5.16 2.40 12.14
C PRO A 61 5.31 1.54 10.88
N GLY A 62 4.36 1.66 9.96
CA GLY A 62 4.34 0.83 8.77
C GLY A 62 3.25 1.20 7.80
N SER A 63 3.26 0.54 6.66
CA SER A 63 2.25 0.69 5.62
C SER A 63 0.91 0.10 6.04
N HIS A 64 -0.18 0.79 5.71
CA HIS A 64 -1.52 0.21 5.75
C HIS A 64 -1.68 -0.67 4.50
N VAL A 65 -2.19 -1.88 4.70
CA VAL A 65 -2.45 -2.84 3.64
C VAL A 65 -3.94 -3.10 3.57
N ILE A 66 -4.51 -3.01 2.38
CA ILE A 66 -5.92 -3.31 2.14
C ILE A 66 -6.04 -4.38 1.07
N VAL A 67 -6.76 -5.44 1.36
CA VAL A 67 -7.20 -6.40 0.36
C VAL A 67 -8.61 -6.03 -0.06
N ARG A 68 -8.79 -5.80 -1.35
CA ARG A 68 -10.11 -5.52 -1.89
C ARG A 68 -10.90 -6.81 -2.02
N LEU A 69 -12.03 -6.86 -1.34
CA LEU A 69 -12.90 -8.04 -1.33
C LEU A 69 -14.24 -7.70 -1.96
N GLU A 70 -14.91 -8.73 -2.45
CA GLU A 70 -16.27 -8.60 -2.94
C GLU A 70 -17.25 -8.68 -1.77
N LYS A 71 -18.40 -8.02 -1.92
CA LYS A 71 -19.43 -7.96 -0.88
C LYS A 71 -19.85 -9.36 -0.46
N GLY A 72 -19.68 -9.67 0.82
CA GLY A 72 -20.08 -10.97 1.37
C GLY A 72 -19.11 -12.12 1.05
N THR A 73 -17.90 -11.82 0.60
CA THR A 73 -16.84 -12.81 0.37
C THR A 73 -15.79 -12.71 1.46
N GLU A 74 -15.46 -13.84 2.08
CA GLU A 74 -14.34 -13.93 3.01
C GLU A 74 -13.01 -14.01 2.25
N PRO A 75 -11.96 -13.32 2.70
CA PRO A 75 -10.65 -13.41 2.07
C PRO A 75 -10.10 -14.84 2.24
N PRO A 76 -9.63 -15.50 1.17
CA PRO A 76 -8.95 -16.77 1.31
C PRO A 76 -7.71 -16.62 2.19
N LEU A 77 -7.38 -17.67 2.94
CA LEU A 77 -6.29 -17.65 3.91
C LEU A 77 -4.94 -17.27 3.26
N GLU A 78 -4.71 -17.72 2.03
CA GLU A 78 -3.50 -17.40 1.25
C GLU A 78 -3.43 -15.90 0.96
N THR A 79 -4.53 -15.28 0.54
CA THR A 79 -4.65 -13.83 0.37
C THR A 79 -4.37 -13.06 1.66
N VAL A 80 -4.89 -13.53 2.80
CA VAL A 80 -4.59 -12.93 4.11
C VAL A 80 -3.10 -13.02 4.43
N ARG A 81 -2.46 -14.17 4.15
CA ARG A 81 -1.02 -14.38 4.37
C ARG A 81 -0.17 -13.50 3.46
N ASP A 82 -0.51 -13.39 2.18
CA ASP A 82 0.16 -12.50 1.23
C ASP A 82 0.10 -11.05 1.73
N ALA A 83 -1.08 -10.59 2.12
CA ALA A 83 -1.28 -9.24 2.61
C ALA A 83 -0.58 -8.97 3.96
N ALA A 84 -0.59 -9.94 4.89
CA ALA A 84 0.15 -9.84 6.15
C ALA A 84 1.68 -9.80 5.92
N THR A 85 2.17 -10.60 4.97
CA THR A 85 3.58 -10.59 4.56
C THR A 85 3.97 -9.24 3.99
N LEU A 86 3.11 -8.64 3.15
CA LEU A 86 3.32 -7.29 2.63
C LEU A 86 3.31 -6.24 3.75
N ALA A 87 2.39 -6.33 4.71
CA ALA A 87 2.33 -5.42 5.85
C ALA A 87 3.62 -5.46 6.68
N LEU A 88 4.18 -6.66 6.89
CA LEU A 88 5.45 -6.86 7.58
C LEU A 88 6.66 -6.42 6.74
N LEU A 89 6.66 -6.68 5.43
CA LEU A 89 7.74 -6.30 4.53
C LEU A 89 7.86 -4.78 4.37
N TYR A 90 6.72 -4.09 4.39
CA TYR A 90 6.62 -2.65 4.23
C TYR A 90 6.45 -1.91 5.56
N SER A 91 6.54 -2.62 6.69
CA SER A 91 6.71 -1.97 7.98
C SER A 91 8.15 -1.47 8.15
N ASP A 92 8.33 -0.48 9.03
CA ASP A 92 9.61 0.22 9.20
C ASP A 92 10.78 -0.70 9.59
N LEU A 93 10.49 -1.96 9.95
CA LEU A 93 11.48 -3.04 10.10
C LEU A 93 12.42 -3.16 8.90
N LYS A 94 11.95 -2.88 7.67
CA LYS A 94 12.78 -2.98 6.46
C LYS A 94 13.52 -1.68 6.11
N LYS A 95 13.08 -0.52 6.64
CA LYS A 95 13.77 0.77 6.42
C LYS A 95 14.93 1.00 7.38
N SER A 96 14.93 0.34 8.54
CA SER A 96 16.06 0.36 9.48
C SER A 96 17.28 -0.46 9.02
N GLY A 97 17.22 -1.07 7.83
CA GLY A 97 18.38 -1.66 7.13
C GLY A 97 19.20 -0.63 6.33
N LYS A 98 19.35 0.59 6.84
CA LYS A 98 20.42 1.52 6.46
C LYS A 98 21.26 1.66 7.73
N GLY A 99 22.35 0.91 7.87
CA GLY A 99 23.58 1.15 7.13
C GLY A 99 24.43 2.07 7.96
#